data_AF-A0A6V8LQ55-F1
#
_entry.id   AF-A0A6V8LQ55-F1
#
_cell.length_a   1.000
_cell.length_b   1.000
_cell.length_c   1.000
_cell.angle_alpha   90.00
_cell.angle_beta   90.00
_cell.angle_gamma   90.00
#
_symmetry.space_group_name_H-M   'P 1'
#
loop_
_entity.id
_entity.type
_entity.pdbx_description
1 polymer ?
#
loop_
_entity_poly.entity_id
_entity_poly.type
_entity_poly.pdbx_seq_one_letter_code
_entity_poly.pdbx_strand_id
1 'polypeptide(L)'
;MAKNDHDGPDALLERELAALKAQYESLRDEKVRAEQTLAHLEGELKDLEEQALRDYGTADPAALRARLEVLRAENEGMARAYRAHVDGVRAALDGLERGQGGEG
;
A
#
# COMPACT_ATOMS: atom_id res chain seq x y z
N MET A 1 -58.27 -28.44 38.05
CA MET A 1 -57.12 -27.56 37.72
C MET A 1 -56.52 -28.13 36.45
N ALA A 2 -56.83 -27.51 35.30
CA ALA A 2 -56.29 -27.92 34.01
C ALA A 2 -54.79 -27.57 34.00
N LYS A 3 -53.94 -28.58 33.80
CA LYS A 3 -52.53 -28.37 33.46
C LYS A 3 -52.52 -27.79 32.05
N ASN A 4 -52.02 -26.57 31.93
CA ASN A 4 -51.73 -25.96 30.64
C ASN A 4 -50.64 -26.80 29.96
N ASP A 5 -51.05 -27.66 29.03
CA ASP A 5 -50.13 -28.40 28.15
C ASP A 5 -49.56 -27.52 27.01
N HIS A 6 -49.73 -26.18 27.10
CA HIS A 6 -49.22 -25.20 26.13
C HIS A 6 -47.75 -24.79 26.37
N ASP A 7 -47.15 -25.11 27.52
CA ASP A 7 -45.78 -24.68 27.85
C ASP A 7 -44.66 -25.60 27.29
N GLY A 8 -45.00 -26.72 26.64
CA GLY A 8 -44.03 -27.75 26.22
C GLY A 8 -43.41 -27.56 24.83
N PRO A 9 -44.22 -27.45 23.75
CA PRO A 9 -43.71 -27.30 22.38
C PRO A 9 -43.57 -25.84 21.91
N ASP A 10 -44.54 -25.00 22.27
CA ASP A 10 -44.59 -23.60 21.81
C ASP A 10 -43.47 -22.77 22.45
N ALA A 11 -43.17 -22.99 23.74
CA ALA A 11 -42.05 -22.32 24.42
C ALA A 11 -40.67 -22.72 23.87
N LEU A 12 -40.52 -23.95 23.37
CA LEU A 12 -39.28 -24.39 22.71
C LEU A 12 -39.13 -23.71 21.35
N LEU A 13 -40.22 -23.65 20.58
CA LEU A 13 -40.25 -22.96 19.28
C LEU A 13 -39.97 -21.46 19.44
N GLU A 14 -40.55 -20.80 20.45
CA GLU A 14 -40.28 -19.39 20.75
C GLU A 14 -38.81 -19.15 21.09
N ARG A 15 -38.17 -20.02 21.89
CA ARG A 15 -36.73 -19.94 22.19
C ARG A 15 -35.87 -20.12 20.94
N GLU A 16 -36.23 -21.06 20.07
CA GLU A 16 -35.50 -21.32 18.83
C GLU A 16 -35.63 -20.14 17.85
N LEU A 17 -36.82 -19.58 17.69
CA LEU A 17 -37.05 -18.37 16.90
C LEU A 17 -36.29 -17.16 17.44
N ALA A 18 -36.27 -16.99 18.77
CA ALA A 18 -35.50 -15.93 19.41
C ALA A 18 -33.99 -16.08 19.16
N ALA A 19 -33.47 -17.31 19.26
CA ALA A 19 -32.06 -17.60 18.98
C ALA A 19 -31.70 -17.35 17.51
N LEU A 20 -32.56 -17.78 16.58
CA LEU A 20 -32.35 -17.58 15.14
C LEU A 20 -32.38 -16.09 14.78
N LYS A 21 -33.31 -15.33 15.38
CA LYS A 21 -33.37 -13.88 15.20
C LYS A 21 -32.11 -13.18 15.71
N ALA A 22 -31.60 -13.58 16.88
CA ALA A 22 -30.35 -13.04 17.41
C ALA A 22 -29.15 -13.34 16.51
N GLN A 23 -29.08 -14.56 15.97
CA GLN A 23 -28.04 -14.95 15.01
C GLN A 23 -28.13 -14.13 13.71
N TYR A 24 -29.34 -13.92 13.20
CA TYR A 24 -29.56 -13.09 12.02
C TYR A 24 -29.11 -11.64 12.22
N GLU A 25 -29.46 -11.01 13.35
CA GLU A 25 -29.00 -9.64 13.64
C GLU A 25 -27.47 -9.58 13.77
N SER A 26 -26.83 -10.58 14.40
CA SER A 26 -25.36 -10.65 14.47
C SER A 26 -24.72 -10.72 13.08
N LEU A 27 -25.23 -11.61 12.22
CA LEU A 27 -24.74 -11.76 10.85
C LEU A 27 -24.96 -10.49 10.01
N ARG A 28 -26.10 -9.82 10.22
CA ARG A 28 -26.40 -8.54 9.57
C ARG A 28 -25.40 -7.46 10.00
N ASP A 29 -25.10 -7.37 11.29
CA ASP A 29 -24.13 -6.41 11.81
C ASP A 29 -22.71 -6.70 11.29
N GLU A 30 -22.31 -7.97 11.22
CA GLU A 30 -21.05 -8.40 10.63
C GLU A 30 -20.98 -8.04 9.14
N LYS A 31 -22.06 -8.27 8.40
CA LYS A 31 -22.15 -7.89 6.99
C LYS A 31 -21.98 -6.38 6.81
N VAL A 32 -22.67 -5.55 7.59
CA VAL A 32 -22.55 -4.09 7.50
C VAL A 32 -21.12 -3.65 7.79
N ARG A 33 -20.46 -4.22 8.80
CA ARG A 33 -19.04 -3.94 9.09
C ARG A 33 -18.14 -4.33 7.92
N ALA A 34 -18.34 -5.51 7.35
CA ALA A 34 -17.55 -5.98 6.21
C ALA A 34 -17.74 -5.10 4.98
N GLU A 35 -18.96 -4.66 4.68
CA GLU A 35 -19.27 -3.73 3.59
C GLU A 35 -18.60 -2.36 3.80
N GLN A 36 -18.59 -1.85 5.03
CA GLN A 36 -17.89 -0.61 5.36
C GLN A 36 -16.37 -0.74 5.20
N THR A 37 -15.79 -1.85 5.65
CA THR A 37 -14.35 -2.12 5.46
C THR A 37 -14.01 -2.26 3.98
N LEU A 38 -14.84 -2.95 3.20
CA LEU A 38 -14.63 -3.09 1.76
C LEU A 38 -14.65 -1.73 1.06
N ALA A 39 -15.65 -0.90 1.33
CA ALA A 39 -15.75 0.43 0.72
C ALA A 39 -14.55 1.33 1.10
N HIS A 40 -14.03 1.20 2.32
CA HIS A 40 -12.83 1.91 2.74
C HIS A 40 -11.58 1.46 1.96
N LEU A 41 -11.35 0.14 1.86
CA LEU A 41 -10.20 -0.43 1.14
C LEU A 41 -10.25 -0.14 -0.36
N GLU A 42 -11.44 -0.16 -0.97
CA GLU A 42 -11.63 0.24 -2.37
C GLU A 42 -11.26 1.71 -2.59
N GLY A 43 -11.59 2.59 -1.63
CA GLY A 43 -11.18 3.99 -1.64
C GLY A 43 -9.65 4.14 -1.56
N GLU A 44 -9.00 3.48 -0.61
CA GLU A 44 -7.55 3.51 -0.46
C GLU A 44 -6.82 2.97 -1.70
N LEU A 45 -7.33 1.89 -2.29
CA LEU A 45 -6.78 1.32 -3.51
C LEU A 45 -6.85 2.32 -4.66
N LYS A 46 -8.01 2.96 -4.85
CA LYS A 46 -8.19 3.96 -5.91
C LYS A 46 -7.24 5.14 -5.73
N ASP A 47 -7.10 5.66 -4.51
CA ASP A 47 -6.19 6.77 -4.21
C ASP A 47 -4.73 6.39 -4.53
N LEU A 48 -4.32 5.17 -4.19
CA LEU A 48 -2.99 4.63 -4.50
C LEU A 48 -2.77 4.45 -6.01
N GLU A 49 -3.76 3.94 -6.74
CA GLU A 49 -3.71 3.80 -8.20
C GLU A 49 -3.59 5.17 -8.89
N GLU A 50 -4.39 6.16 -8.46
CA GLU A 50 -4.30 7.52 -8.97
C GLU A 50 -2.94 8.16 -8.68
N GLN A 51 -2.40 7.95 -7.47
CA GLN A 51 -1.06 8.42 -7.15
C GLN A 51 0.00 7.77 -8.05
N ALA A 52 -0.07 6.44 -8.24
CA ALA A 52 0.87 5.72 -9.09
C ALA A 52 0.78 6.18 -10.56
N LEU A 53 -0.44 6.43 -11.06
CA LEU A 53 -0.66 7.02 -12.38
C LEU A 53 -0.07 8.42 -12.50
N ARG A 54 -0.22 9.29 -11.49
CA ARG A 54 0.35 10.64 -11.49
C ARG A 54 1.88 10.62 -11.46
N ASP A 55 2.47 9.85 -10.56
CA ASP A 55 3.91 9.89 -10.28
C ASP A 55 4.71 9.06 -11.29
N TYR A 56 4.15 7.94 -11.75
CA TYR A 56 4.87 6.96 -12.56
C TYR A 56 4.21 6.66 -13.92
N GLY A 57 3.03 7.23 -14.19
CA GLY A 57 2.28 7.02 -15.43
C GLY A 57 1.57 5.67 -15.53
N THR A 58 1.63 4.85 -14.48
CA THR A 58 1.02 3.51 -14.44
C THR A 58 0.75 3.08 -13.00
N ALA A 59 -0.36 2.36 -12.78
CA ALA A 59 -0.66 1.69 -11.51
C ALA A 59 -0.34 0.18 -11.56
N ASP A 60 0.10 -0.36 -12.71
CA ASP A 60 0.45 -1.78 -12.82
C ASP A 60 1.75 -2.07 -12.04
N PRO A 61 1.72 -2.97 -11.03
CA PRO A 61 2.90 -3.31 -10.23
C PRO A 61 4.07 -3.85 -11.07
N ALA A 62 3.80 -4.57 -12.16
CA ALA A 62 4.86 -5.09 -13.02
C ALA A 62 5.54 -3.96 -13.80
N ALA A 63 4.76 -3.05 -14.39
CA ALA A 63 5.28 -1.86 -15.06
C ALA A 63 6.05 -0.94 -14.09
N LEU A 64 5.57 -0.74 -12.86
CA LEU A 64 6.27 0.04 -11.84
C LEU A 64 7.64 -0.56 -11.50
N ARG A 65 7.74 -1.89 -11.35
CA ARG A 65 9.01 -2.60 -11.12
C ARG A 65 9.97 -2.43 -12.29
N ALA A 66 9.49 -2.58 -13.52
CA ALA A 66 10.32 -2.37 -14.70
C ALA A 66 10.87 -0.93 -14.75
N ARG A 67 10.04 0.06 -14.44
CA ARG A 67 10.45 1.47 -14.39
C ARG A 67 11.47 1.76 -13.29
N LEU A 68 11.33 1.12 -12.14
CA LEU A 68 12.30 1.21 -11.05
C LEU A 68 13.69 0.72 -11.47
N GLU A 69 13.77 -0.41 -12.17
CA GLU A 69 15.06 -0.94 -12.66
C GLU A 69 15.71 -0.01 -13.70
N VAL A 70 14.91 0.58 -14.60
CA VAL A 70 15.41 1.59 -15.55
C VAL A 70 15.97 2.80 -14.81
N LEU A 71 15.22 3.36 -13.85
CA LEU A 71 15.67 4.51 -13.05
C LEU A 71 16.95 4.21 -12.25
N ARG A 72 17.10 2.98 -11.73
CA ARG A 72 18.35 2.56 -11.06
C ARG A 72 19.52 2.57 -12.02
N ALA A 73 19.37 2.00 -13.22
CA ALA A 73 20.43 1.97 -14.22
C ALA A 73 20.82 3.38 -14.68
N GLU A 74 19.84 4.27 -14.88
CA GLU A 74 20.07 5.68 -15.20
C GLU A 74 20.83 6.40 -14.09
N ASN A 75 20.41 6.23 -12.84
CA ASN A 75 21.09 6.81 -11.67
C ASN A 75 22.54 6.33 -11.53
N GLU A 76 22.79 5.04 -11.75
CA GLU A 76 24.15 4.52 -11.76
C GLU A 76 25.00 5.13 -12.88
N GLY A 77 24.42 5.29 -14.08
CA GLY A 77 25.06 5.98 -15.19
C GLY A 77 25.43 7.43 -14.85
N MET A 78 24.45 8.18 -14.32
CA MET A 78 24.65 9.56 -13.88
C MET A 78 25.71 9.66 -12.77
N ALA A 79 25.67 8.77 -11.77
CA ALA A 79 26.64 8.75 -10.68
C ALA A 79 28.06 8.48 -11.18
N ARG A 80 28.24 7.56 -12.15
CA ARG A 80 29.53 7.31 -12.80
C ARG A 80 30.04 8.53 -13.54
N ALA A 81 29.18 9.18 -14.34
CA ALA A 81 29.54 10.39 -15.08
C ALA A 81 29.94 11.53 -14.13
N TYR A 82 29.17 11.73 -13.07
CA TYR A 82 29.45 12.75 -12.06
C TYR A 82 30.77 12.51 -11.34
N ARG A 83 31.06 11.25 -10.98
CA ARG A 83 32.33 10.87 -10.36
C ARG A 83 33.52 11.16 -11.28
N ALA A 84 33.43 10.76 -12.55
CA ALA A 84 34.48 11.04 -13.52
C ALA A 84 34.72 12.55 -13.70
N HIS A 85 33.64 13.36 -13.67
CA HIS A 85 33.76 14.80 -13.74
C HIS A 85 34.49 15.38 -12.50
N VAL A 86 34.12 14.95 -11.30
CA VAL A 86 34.78 15.38 -10.06
C VAL A 86 36.26 14.99 -10.06
N ASP A 87 36.60 13.78 -10.50
CA ASP A 87 37.98 13.32 -10.55
C ASP A 87 38.81 14.12 -11.57
N GLY A 88 38.22 14.47 -12.72
CA GLY A 88 38.85 15.36 -13.69
C GLY A 88 39.10 16.77 -13.16
N VAL A 89 38.13 17.34 -12.44
CA VAL A 89 38.28 18.65 -11.77
C VAL A 89 39.40 18.60 -10.73
N ARG A 90 39.45 17.54 -9.91
CA ARG A 90 40.53 17.35 -8.93
C ARG A 90 41.89 17.26 -9.59
N ALA A 91 42.03 16.44 -10.64
CA ALA A 91 43.29 16.31 -11.36
C ALA A 91 43.76 17.64 -11.99
N ALA A 92 42.82 18.44 -12.50
CA ALA A 92 43.13 19.77 -13.03
C ALA A 92 43.59 20.74 -11.93
N LEU A 93 42.94 20.73 -10.77
CA LEU A 93 43.34 21.53 -9.61
C LEU A 93 44.72 21.11 -9.09
N ASP A 94 44.97 19.82 -8.91
CA ASP A 94 46.28 19.30 -8.48
C ASP A 94 47.40 19.64 -9.47
N GLY A 95 47.07 19.73 -10.76
CA GLY A 95 48.01 20.14 -11.81
C GLY A 95 48.36 21.62 -11.73
N LEU A 96 47.38 22.47 -11.43
CA LEU A 96 47.57 23.90 -11.22
C LEU A 96 48.39 24.17 -9.95
N GLU A 97 48.08 23.50 -8.84
CA GLU A 97 48.81 23.65 -7.57
C GLU A 97 50.28 23.21 -7.71
N ARG A 98 50.54 22.10 -8.40
CA ARG A 98 51.92 21.65 -8.69
C ARG A 98 52.66 22.55 -9.66
N GLY A 99 51.96 23.17 -10.61
CA GLY A 99 52.54 24.16 -11.52
C GLY A 99 52.87 25.49 -10.84
N GLN A 100 52.11 25.88 -9.82
CA GLN A 100 52.34 27.10 -9.03
C GLN A 100 53.36 26.93 -7.90
N GLY A 101 53.62 25.71 -7.43
CA GLY A 101 54.61 25.41 -6.39
C GLY A 101 56.05 25.14 -6.88
N GLY A 102 56.30 25.21 -8.19
CA GLY A 102 57.62 24.97 -8.80
C GLY A 102 58.42 26.23 -9.17
N GLU A 103 57.84 27.41 -9.02
CA GLU A 103 58.52 28.71 -9.14
C GLU A 103 58.71 29.33 -7.75
N GLY A 104 59.73 28.86 -7.03
CA GLY A 104 60.12 29.36 -5.70
C GLY A 104 61.53 28.93 -5.34
#